data_AF-A0A956I6Q0-F1
#
_entry.id   AF-A0A956I6Q0-F1
#
_cell.length_a   1.000
_cell.length_b   1.000
_cell.length_c   1.000
_cell.angle_alpha   90.00
_cell.angle_beta   90.00
_cell.angle_gamma   90.00
#
_symmetry.space_group_name_H-M   'P 1'
#
loop_
_entity.id
_entity.type
_entity.pdbx_description
1 polymer ?
#
loop_
_entity_poly.entity_id
_entity_poly.type
_entity_poly.pdbx_seq_one_letter_code
_entity_poly.pdbx_strand_id
1 'polypeptide(L)'
;MALYVQKFGGTSVGSIDRIQNVARRVAKTREQGHDVIVVVSAMSGETDRLLGLGRNLSGRPAEREMDVLVASGEQVSAALTCIALNEMGVKAISLLGHQARIETDNVFTKARITRVDDQRVRKALADGCVVVVAGF
;
A
#
# COMPACT_ATOMS: atom_id res chain seq x y z
N MET A 1 15.62 16.77 -9.55
CA MET A 1 15.13 15.56 -8.87
C MET A 1 14.05 15.99 -7.88
N ALA A 2 12.81 15.52 -8.06
CA ALA A 2 11.68 15.84 -7.19
C ALA A 2 11.14 14.55 -6.54
N LEU A 3 10.40 14.69 -5.44
CA LEU A 3 9.72 13.58 -4.76
C LEU A 3 8.24 13.57 -5.12
N TYR A 4 7.76 12.47 -5.68
CA TYR A 4 6.36 12.24 -5.99
C TYR A 4 5.73 11.23 -5.04
N VAL A 5 4.49 11.50 -4.63
CA VAL A 5 3.62 10.53 -3.98
C VAL A 5 2.46 10.22 -4.93
N GLN A 6 2.35 8.97 -5.38
CA GLN A 6 1.35 8.52 -6.32
C GLN A 6 0.40 7.53 -5.66
N LYS A 7 -0.89 7.87 -5.55
CA LYS A 7 -1.89 6.99 -4.96
C LYS A 7 -2.73 6.29 -6.04
N PHE A 8 -2.88 4.98 -5.90
CA PHE A 8 -3.70 4.15 -6.78
C PHE A 8 -4.83 3.48 -6.00
N GLY A 9 -6.07 3.71 -6.41
CA GLY A 9 -7.24 3.09 -5.79
C GLY A 9 -7.47 1.65 -6.24
N GLY A 10 -8.40 0.94 -5.60
CA GLY A 10 -8.62 -0.48 -5.84
C GLY A 10 -8.98 -0.82 -7.29
N THR A 11 -9.66 0.08 -8.02
CA THR A 11 -9.90 -0.09 -9.45
C THR A 11 -8.61 -0.03 -10.26
N SER A 12 -7.65 0.83 -9.90
CA SER A 12 -6.33 0.91 -10.57
C SER A 12 -5.44 -0.30 -10.34
N VAL A 13 -5.71 -1.10 -9.31
CA VAL A 13 -4.95 -2.32 -8.97
C VAL A 13 -5.85 -3.57 -8.99
N GLY A 14 -7.03 -3.50 -9.63
CA GLY A 14 -8.05 -4.56 -9.54
C GLY A 14 -7.74 -5.84 -10.30
N SER A 15 -6.69 -5.87 -11.10
CA SER A 15 -6.22 -7.07 -11.82
C SER A 15 -4.71 -6.99 -12.02
N ILE A 16 -4.10 -8.13 -12.38
CA ILE A 16 -2.66 -8.21 -12.68
C ILE A 16 -2.27 -7.23 -13.79
N ASP A 17 -3.03 -7.17 -14.89
CA ASP A 17 -2.75 -6.22 -16.00
C ASP A 17 -2.79 -4.76 -15.54
N ARG A 18 -3.71 -4.43 -14.63
CA ARG A 18 -3.83 -3.08 -14.07
C ARG A 18 -2.66 -2.76 -13.13
N ILE A 19 -2.22 -3.72 -12.31
CA ILE A 19 -1.01 -3.59 -11.48
C ILE A 19 0.23 -3.38 -12.36
N GLN A 20 0.38 -4.15 -13.43
CA GLN A 20 1.47 -3.94 -14.40
C GLN A 20 1.40 -2.56 -15.04
N ASN A 21 0.19 -2.05 -15.34
CA ASN A 21 0.02 -0.71 -15.87
C ASN A 21 0.40 0.38 -14.85
N VAL A 22 0.08 0.19 -13.57
CA VAL A 22 0.54 1.05 -12.48
C VAL A 22 2.07 1.03 -12.39
N ALA A 23 2.69 -0.16 -12.41
CA ALA A 23 4.14 -0.30 -12.37
C ALA A 23 4.82 0.42 -13.54
N ARG A 24 4.29 0.31 -14.77
CA ARG A 24 4.80 1.05 -15.94
C ARG A 24 4.74 2.56 -15.76
N ARG A 25 3.65 3.09 -15.17
CA ARG A 25 3.52 4.54 -14.90
C ARG A 25 4.54 5.02 -13.88
N VAL A 26 4.74 4.25 -12.81
CA VAL A 26 5.71 4.53 -11.77
C VAL A 26 7.14 4.45 -12.30
N ALA A 27 7.46 3.42 -13.09
CA ALA A 27 8.74 3.24 -13.77
C ALA A 27 9.07 4.44 -14.65
N LYS A 28 8.12 4.92 -15.45
CA LYS A 28 8.29 6.12 -16.27
C LYS A 28 8.62 7.37 -15.43
N THR A 29 7.97 7.55 -14.28
CA THR A 29 8.33 8.66 -13.36
C THR A 29 9.75 8.47 -12.80
N ARG A 30 10.15 7.25 -12.49
CA ARG A 30 11.50 6.95 -11.99
C ARG A 30 12.57 7.21 -13.06
N GLU A 31 12.32 6.83 -14.30
CA GLU A 31 13.19 7.09 -15.47
C GLU A 31 13.45 8.58 -15.71
N GLN A 32 12.50 9.45 -15.31
CA GLN A 32 12.67 10.91 -15.35
C GLN A 32 13.61 11.46 -14.26
N GLY A 33 14.22 10.60 -13.44
CA GLY A 33 15.14 10.99 -12.37
C GLY A 33 14.40 11.56 -11.16
N HIS A 34 13.24 10.99 -10.83
CA HIS A 34 12.43 11.38 -9.67
C HIS A 34 12.38 10.27 -8.64
N ASP A 35 12.26 10.65 -7.37
CA ASP A 35 11.96 9.72 -6.29
C ASP A 35 10.45 9.52 -6.20
N VAL A 36 10.02 8.28 -5.98
CA VAL A 36 8.59 7.92 -6.02
C VAL A 36 8.21 7.08 -4.80
N ILE A 37 7.20 7.58 -4.08
CA ILE A 37 6.43 6.81 -3.12
C ILE A 37 5.09 6.47 -3.78
N VAL A 38 4.69 5.21 -3.70
CA VAL A 38 3.42 4.71 -4.22
C VAL A 38 2.55 4.33 -3.04
N VAL A 39 1.28 4.73 -3.03
CA VAL A 39 0.29 4.27 -2.04
C VAL A 39 -0.77 3.46 -2.77
N VAL A 40 -1.03 2.23 -2.31
CA VAL A 40 -2.03 1.35 -2.91
C VAL A 40 -3.13 0.99 -1.93
N SER A 41 -4.37 0.94 -2.42
CA SER A 41 -5.49 0.32 -1.71
C SER A 41 -5.52 -1.19 -1.99
N ALA A 42 -6.35 -1.95 -1.29
CA ALA A 42 -6.68 -3.33 -1.68
C ALA A 42 -7.23 -3.40 -3.11
N MET A 43 -7.12 -4.58 -3.74
CA MET A 43 -7.69 -4.82 -5.07
C MET A 43 -9.21 -4.63 -5.05
N SER A 44 -9.79 -4.23 -6.19
CA SER A 44 -11.22 -3.97 -6.33
C SER A 44 -12.08 -5.12 -5.75
N GLY A 45 -12.95 -4.82 -4.79
CA GLY A 45 -13.85 -5.77 -4.15
C GLY A 45 -13.25 -6.57 -2.99
N GLU A 46 -11.93 -6.53 -2.77
CA GLU A 46 -11.29 -7.33 -1.71
C GLU A 46 -11.63 -6.83 -0.30
N THR A 47 -11.67 -5.51 -0.09
CA THR A 47 -12.09 -4.94 1.20
C THR A 47 -13.50 -5.40 1.58
N ASP A 48 -14.45 -5.33 0.64
CA ASP A 48 -15.83 -5.76 0.88
C ASP A 48 -15.93 -7.27 1.13
N ARG A 49 -15.15 -8.08 0.38
CA ARG A 49 -15.06 -9.53 0.58
C ARG A 49 -14.55 -9.86 1.99
N LEU A 50 -13.47 -9.21 2.42
CA LEU A 50 -12.85 -9.41 3.73
C LEU A 50 -13.79 -8.98 4.87
N LEU A 51 -14.42 -7.80 4.75
CA LEU A 51 -15.44 -7.33 5.69
C LEU A 51 -16.62 -8.32 5.78
N GLY A 52 -17.05 -8.85 4.65
CA GLY A 52 -18.10 -9.87 4.57
C GLY A 52 -17.74 -11.15 5.31
N LEU A 53 -16.51 -11.66 5.16
CA LEU A 53 -16.03 -12.85 5.88
C LEU A 53 -16.11 -12.65 7.40
N GLY A 54 -15.61 -11.52 7.91
CA GLY A 54 -15.65 -11.22 9.34
C GLY A 54 -17.09 -11.14 9.90
N ARG A 55 -17.99 -10.48 9.16
CA ARG A 55 -19.40 -10.33 9.54
C ARG A 55 -20.22 -11.61 9.44
N ASN A 56 -19.87 -12.50 8.49
CA ASN A 56 -20.51 -13.81 8.37
C ASN A 56 -20.10 -14.74 9.52
N LEU A 57 -18.88 -14.59 10.05
CA LEU A 57 -18.41 -15.37 11.19
C LEU A 57 -19.01 -14.87 12.52
N SER A 58 -19.22 -13.57 12.66
CA SER A 58 -19.84 -12.95 13.84
C SER A 58 -20.63 -11.71 13.48
N GLY A 59 -21.83 -11.55 14.03
CA GLY A 59 -22.63 -10.32 13.87
C GLY A 59 -22.04 -9.10 14.59
N ARG A 60 -21.07 -9.31 15.48
CA ARG A 60 -20.32 -8.26 16.20
C ARG A 60 -18.84 -8.67 16.32
N PRO A 61 -18.10 -8.71 15.20
CA PRO A 61 -16.68 -9.05 15.26
C PRO A 61 -15.93 -7.93 15.99
N ALA A 62 -14.85 -8.28 16.69
CA ALA A 62 -14.02 -7.29 17.35
C ALA A 62 -13.40 -6.36 16.31
N GLU A 63 -13.58 -5.04 16.48
CA GLU A 63 -13.10 -4.02 15.53
C GLU A 63 -11.59 -4.12 15.28
N ARG A 64 -10.80 -4.41 16.32
CA ARG A 64 -9.36 -4.67 16.20
C ARG A 64 -9.05 -5.79 15.19
N GLU A 65 -9.77 -6.91 15.25
CA GLU A 65 -9.55 -8.03 14.33
C GLU A 65 -10.05 -7.73 12.93
N MET A 66 -11.09 -6.88 12.81
CA MET A 66 -11.54 -6.40 11.50
C MET A 66 -10.46 -5.56 10.81
N ASP A 67 -9.76 -4.70 11.55
CA ASP A 67 -8.64 -3.93 10.99
C ASP A 67 -7.49 -4.84 10.54
N VAL A 68 -7.14 -5.87 11.34
CA VAL A 68 -6.15 -6.88 10.94
C VAL A 68 -6.57 -7.59 9.66
N LEU A 69 -7.85 -7.99 9.57
CA LEU A 69 -8.39 -8.71 8.42
C LEU A 69 -8.38 -7.84 7.16
N VAL A 70 -8.90 -6.62 7.23
CA VAL A 70 -9.02 -5.74 6.06
C VAL A 70 -7.66 -5.27 5.57
N ALA A 71 -6.75 -4.92 6.48
CA ALA A 71 -5.40 -4.46 6.12
C ALA A 71 -4.65 -5.49 5.26
N SER A 72 -4.96 -6.79 5.39
CA SER A 72 -4.35 -7.84 4.55
C SER A 72 -4.55 -7.62 3.04
N GLY A 73 -5.65 -6.97 2.63
CA GLY A 73 -5.92 -6.65 1.23
C GLY A 73 -4.89 -5.68 0.64
N GLU A 74 -4.53 -4.64 1.38
CA GLU A 74 -3.47 -3.70 0.99
C GLU A 74 -2.08 -4.35 1.01
N GLN A 75 -1.82 -5.31 1.92
CA GLN A 75 -0.53 -6.02 1.93
C GLN A 75 -0.31 -6.77 0.62
N VAL A 76 -1.36 -7.42 0.12
CA VAL A 76 -1.33 -8.16 -1.16
C VAL A 76 -1.05 -7.20 -2.32
N SER A 77 -1.79 -6.09 -2.44
CA SER A 77 -1.61 -5.16 -3.56
C SER A 77 -0.25 -4.45 -3.52
N ALA A 78 0.26 -4.14 -2.32
CA ALA A 78 1.60 -3.57 -2.16
C ALA A 78 2.69 -4.54 -2.62
N ALA A 79 2.62 -5.80 -2.18
CA ALA A 79 3.57 -6.83 -2.59
C ALA A 79 3.54 -7.08 -4.10
N LEU A 80 2.34 -7.24 -4.69
CA LEU A 80 2.19 -7.46 -6.13
C LEU A 80 2.73 -6.29 -6.96
N THR A 81 2.52 -5.05 -6.50
CA THR A 81 3.06 -3.86 -7.17
C THR A 81 4.59 -3.83 -7.12
N CYS A 82 5.19 -4.18 -5.98
CA CYS A 82 6.64 -4.32 -5.87
C CYS A 82 7.21 -5.42 -6.76
N ILE A 83 6.56 -6.58 -6.83
CA ILE A 83 6.96 -7.67 -7.72
C ILE A 83 6.97 -7.16 -9.17
N ALA A 84 5.88 -6.50 -9.60
CA ALA A 84 5.78 -5.96 -10.96
C ALA A 84 6.85 -4.91 -11.27
N LEU A 85 7.19 -4.03 -10.32
CA LEU A 85 8.28 -3.05 -10.49
C LEU A 85 9.66 -3.72 -10.57
N ASN A 86 9.93 -4.69 -9.69
CA ASN A 86 11.21 -5.40 -9.67
C ASN A 86 11.44 -6.21 -10.94
N GLU A 87 10.41 -6.87 -11.48
CA GLU A 87 10.45 -7.55 -12.79
C GLU A 87 10.77 -6.59 -13.94
N MET A 88 10.42 -5.31 -13.81
CA MET A 88 10.77 -4.26 -14.78
C MET A 88 12.17 -3.65 -14.53
N GLY A 89 12.96 -4.21 -13.61
CA GLY A 89 14.26 -3.69 -13.23
C GLY A 89 14.20 -2.43 -12.34
N VAL A 90 13.02 -2.03 -11.88
CA VAL A 90 12.85 -0.89 -10.98
C VAL A 90 12.85 -1.40 -9.55
N LYS A 91 13.98 -1.20 -8.86
CA LYS A 91 14.15 -1.59 -7.45
C LYS A 91 13.00 -1.00 -6.60
N ALA A 92 12.21 -1.87 -5.98
CA ALA A 92 11.05 -1.48 -5.19
C ALA A 92 10.93 -2.31 -3.90
N ILE A 93 10.42 -1.67 -2.85
CA ILE A 93 10.16 -2.30 -1.55
C ILE A 93 8.77 -1.93 -1.05
N SER A 94 8.03 -2.91 -0.53
CA SER A 94 6.75 -2.67 0.12
C SER A 94 6.95 -2.39 1.62
N LEU A 95 6.19 -1.45 2.16
CA LEU A 95 6.12 -1.16 3.58
C LEU A 95 4.66 -1.15 4.02
N LEU A 96 4.34 -1.95 5.03
CA LEU A 96 3.06 -1.88 5.72
C LEU A 96 3.00 -0.63 6.61
N GLY A 97 1.82 -0.18 7.04
CA GLY A 97 1.66 1.03 7.85
C GLY A 97 2.60 1.07 9.06
N HIS A 98 2.74 -0.04 9.79
CA HIS A 98 3.65 -0.16 10.94
C HIS A 98 5.14 -0.12 10.56
N GLN A 99 5.52 -0.59 9.36
CA GLN A 99 6.90 -0.56 8.86
C GLN A 99 7.26 0.82 8.28
N ALA A 100 6.27 1.52 7.72
CA ALA A 100 6.34 2.93 7.33
C ALA A 100 6.18 3.89 8.52
N ARG A 101 5.95 3.36 9.73
CA ARG A 101 5.81 4.09 11.00
C ARG A 101 4.72 5.18 10.94
N ILE A 102 3.58 4.81 10.36
CA ILE A 102 2.34 5.57 10.47
C ILE A 102 1.67 5.14 11.77
N GLU A 103 1.76 5.99 12.78
CA GLU A 103 1.18 5.75 14.11
C GLU A 103 -0.24 6.32 14.15
N THR A 104 -1.15 5.59 14.80
CA THR A 104 -2.55 5.99 14.94
C THR A 104 -2.98 5.95 16.40
N ASP A 105 -4.16 6.51 16.70
CA ASP A 105 -4.86 6.19 17.94
C ASP A 105 -5.44 4.76 17.93
N ASN A 106 -6.06 4.36 19.04
CA ASN A 106 -6.62 3.01 19.23
C ASN A 106 -8.10 2.93 18.84
N VAL A 107 -8.60 3.87 18.03
CA VAL A 107 -10.01 3.89 17.61
C VAL A 107 -10.14 3.05 16.34
N PHE A 108 -10.08 1.73 16.48
CA PHE A 108 -10.15 0.76 15.37
C PHE A 108 -11.30 1.05 14.39
N THR A 109 -11.13 0.69 13.12
CA THR A 109 -12.00 0.98 11.94
C THR A 109 -12.11 2.46 11.54
N LYS A 110 -11.68 3.39 12.39
CA LYS A 110 -11.74 4.85 12.16
C LYS A 110 -10.56 5.58 12.81
N ALA A 111 -9.42 4.89 12.90
CA ALA A 111 -8.26 5.37 13.61
C ALA A 111 -7.72 6.64 12.96
N ARG A 112 -7.23 7.57 13.76
CA ARG A 112 -6.63 8.81 13.27
C ARG A 112 -5.12 8.73 13.36
N ILE A 113 -4.45 9.16 12.28
CA ILE A 113 -2.98 9.28 12.27
C ILE A 113 -2.58 10.33 13.30
N THR A 114 -1.73 9.92 14.24
CA THR A 114 -1.17 10.77 15.29
C THR A 114 0.25 11.21 14.97
N ARG A 115 1.00 10.37 14.25
CA ARG A 115 2.38 10.65 13.85
C ARG A 115 2.76 9.86 12.60
N VAL A 116 3.64 10.45 11.79
CA VAL A 116 4.31 9.78 10.68
C VAL A 116 5.81 9.97 10.85
N ASP A 117 6.55 8.87 10.99
CA ASP A 117 8.02 8.87 11.01
C ASP A 117 8.55 8.42 9.64
N ASP A 118 9.21 9.34 8.95
CA ASP A 118 9.65 9.14 7.57
C ASP A 118 11.06 8.53 7.44
N GLN A 119 11.75 8.23 8.54
CA GLN A 119 13.14 7.75 8.49
C GLN A 119 13.31 6.50 7.63
N ARG A 120 12.41 5.51 7.80
CA ARG A 120 12.48 4.25 7.06
C ARG A 120 12.21 4.47 5.57
N VAL A 121 11.23 5.31 5.23
CA VAL A 121 10.86 5.66 3.86
C VAL A 121 12.02 6.40 3.19
N ARG A 122 12.56 7.43 3.84
CA ARG A 122 13.71 8.21 3.33
C ARG A 122 14.94 7.34 3.09
N LYS A 123 15.24 6.42 4.01
CA LYS A 123 16.36 5.48 3.83
C LYS A 123 16.17 4.62 2.58
N ALA A 124 14.98 4.06 2.37
CA ALA A 124 14.71 3.25 1.19
C ALA A 124 14.80 4.06 -0.12
N LEU A 125 14.31 5.31 -0.12
CA LEU A 125 14.46 6.21 -1.27
C LEU A 125 15.94 6.50 -1.57
N ALA A 126 16.74 6.79 -0.54
CA ALA A 126 18.19 7.00 -0.67
C ALA A 126 18.93 5.77 -1.19
N ASP A 127 18.45 4.56 -0.88
CA ASP A 127 18.96 3.28 -1.42
C ASP A 127 18.48 3.01 -2.87
N GLY A 128 17.87 4.01 -3.51
CA GLY A 128 17.42 4.01 -4.89
C GLY A 128 16.06 3.35 -5.12
N CYS A 129 15.36 2.93 -4.07
CA CYS A 129 14.11 2.19 -4.18
C CYS A 129 12.91 3.10 -4.49
N VAL A 130 11.95 2.58 -5.25
CA VAL A 130 10.54 3.01 -5.15
C VAL A 130 9.95 2.41 -3.88
N VAL A 131 9.28 3.22 -3.07
CA VAL A 131 8.63 2.74 -1.83
C VAL A 131 7.14 2.58 -2.08
N VAL A 132 6.60 1.36 -1.92
CA VAL A 132 5.16 1.09 -2.05
C VAL A 132 4.56 0.89 -0.66
N VAL A 133 3.61 1.74 -0.27
CA VAL A 133 2.98 1.76 1.06
C VAL A 133 1.56 1.22 0.98
N ALA A 134 1.20 0.34 1.91
CA ALA A 134 -0.19 -0.08 2.15
C ALA A 134 -1.01 1.12 2.67
N GLY A 135 -2.11 1.47 2.01
CA GLY A 135 -2.82 2.74 2.23
C GLY A 135 -3.95 2.75 3.26
N PHE A 136 -4.21 1.62 3.94
CA PHE A 136 -5.23 1.46 4.97
C PHE A 136 -4.56 1.12 6.31
#